data_AF-A0A7Y3ISH0-F1
#
_entry.id   AF-A0A7Y3ISH0-F1
#
_cell.length_a   1.000
_cell.length_b   1.000
_cell.length_c   1.000
_cell.angle_alpha   90.00
_cell.angle_beta   90.00
_cell.angle_gamma   90.00
#
_symmetry.space_group_name_H-M   'P 1'
#
loop_
_entity.id
_entity.type
_entity.pdbx_description
1 polymer ?
#
loop_
_entity_poly.entity_id
_entity_poly.type
_entity_poly.pdbx_seq_one_letter_code
_entity_poly.pdbx_strand_id
1 'polypeptide(L)'
;MRFRCILILFLFFTSSLFARPGFHEPWGKDADLEIPSGETKPTPNYSFLVKAFEKVYLFHQNIISPVDGPRSHFRPTSSRYMLLAMRKHGFIKGYLMGCDRLLRENDGEWVYRTKEINGKVYQWDPP
;
A
#
# COMPACT_ATOMS: atom_id res chain seq x y z
N MET A 1 -13.18 -30.38 44.64
CA MET A 1 -13.47 -30.41 43.18
C MET A 1 -13.21 -29.07 42.47
N ARG A 2 -13.62 -27.91 43.03
CA ARG A 2 -13.44 -26.59 42.41
C ARG A 2 -11.98 -26.19 42.11
N PHE A 3 -11.03 -26.55 42.98
CA PHE A 3 -9.60 -26.19 42.82
C PHE A 3 -8.93 -26.90 41.63
N ARG A 4 -9.30 -28.17 41.35
CA ARG A 4 -8.77 -28.93 40.20
C ARG A 4 -9.24 -28.34 38.87
N CYS A 5 -10.48 -27.87 38.78
CA CYS A 5 -10.97 -27.22 37.56
C CYS A 5 -10.27 -25.88 37.30
N ILE A 6 -10.01 -25.08 38.34
CA ILE A 6 -9.28 -23.80 38.21
C ILE A 6 -7.84 -24.05 37.74
N LEU A 7 -7.16 -25.05 38.31
CA LEU A 7 -5.81 -25.42 37.89
C LEU A 7 -5.76 -25.88 36.42
N ILE A 8 -6.74 -26.68 35.99
CA ILE A 8 -6.84 -27.16 34.61
C ILE A 8 -7.13 -26.00 33.64
N LEU A 9 -8.01 -25.06 34.01
CA LEU A 9 -8.27 -23.85 33.22
C LEU A 9 -7.03 -22.95 33.12
N PHE A 10 -6.27 -22.82 34.20
CA PHE A 10 -5.03 -22.03 34.21
C PHE A 10 -3.96 -22.66 33.30
N LEU A 11 -3.83 -24.00 33.33
CA LEU A 11 -2.91 -24.74 32.45
C LEU A 11 -3.32 -24.70 30.97
N PHE A 12 -4.63 -24.65 30.67
CA PHE A 12 -5.12 -24.44 29.32
C PHE A 12 -4.91 -23.00 28.83
N PHE A 13 -4.94 -22.02 29.73
CA PHE A 13 -4.73 -20.61 29.38
C PHE A 13 -3.25 -20.25 29.19
N THR A 14 -2.33 -20.96 29.84
CA THR A 14 -0.88 -20.77 29.65
C THR A 14 -0.33 -21.52 28.44
N SER A 15 -0.97 -22.62 28.01
CA SER A 15 -0.54 -23.36 26.82
C SER A 15 -0.86 -22.64 25.51
N SER A 16 -1.86 -21.77 25.48
CA SER A 16 -2.15 -20.88 24.33
C SER A 16 -1.20 -19.69 24.21
N LEU A 17 -0.41 -19.38 25.25
CA LEU A 17 0.58 -18.29 25.25
C LEU A 17 1.96 -18.73 24.73
N PHE A 18 2.17 -20.02 24.48
CA PHE A 18 3.36 -20.49 23.76
C PHE A 18 3.15 -20.28 22.24
N ALA A 19 3.40 -19.05 21.78
CA ALA A 19 3.67 -18.81 20.38
C ALA A 19 4.84 -19.72 19.95
N ARG A 20 4.63 -20.51 18.90
CA ARG A 20 5.63 -21.47 18.40
C ARG A 20 6.94 -20.76 18.01
N PRO A 21 8.11 -21.35 18.26
CA PRO A 21 9.34 -20.92 17.59
C PRO A 21 9.16 -21.10 16.08
N GLY A 22 9.27 -20.02 15.31
CA GLY A 22 9.01 -20.00 13.86
C GLY A 22 7.82 -19.14 13.42
N PHE A 23 7.23 -18.33 14.29
CA PHE A 23 6.32 -17.27 13.85
C PHE A 23 7.08 -16.27 12.99
N HIS A 24 6.83 -16.30 11.68
CA HIS A 24 7.15 -15.21 10.77
C HIS A 24 5.93 -14.32 10.67
N GLU A 25 6.11 -13.02 10.89
CA GLU A 25 5.06 -12.03 10.66
C GLU A 25 4.61 -12.13 9.19
N PRO A 26 3.30 -12.30 8.92
CA PRO A 26 2.79 -12.42 7.54
C PRO A 26 3.02 -11.13 6.74
N TRP A 27 3.26 -10.03 7.42
CA TRP A 27 3.54 -8.72 6.87
C TRP A 27 4.96 -8.35 7.33
N GLY A 28 5.89 -8.19 6.40
CA GLY A 28 7.29 -7.91 6.74
C GLY A 28 7.48 -6.53 7.41
N LYS A 29 8.73 -6.22 7.81
CA LYS A 29 9.15 -4.95 8.44
C LYS A 29 8.69 -3.66 7.72
N ASP A 30 8.28 -3.76 6.47
CA ASP A 30 7.81 -2.63 5.68
C ASP A 30 6.51 -2.02 6.21
N ALA A 31 5.73 -2.75 7.00
CA ALA A 31 4.51 -2.25 7.64
C ALA A 31 4.79 -1.16 8.69
N ASP A 32 6.01 -1.14 9.26
CA ASP A 32 6.42 -0.17 10.27
C ASP A 32 6.94 1.16 9.66
N LEU A 33 7.07 1.22 8.32
CA LEU A 33 7.62 2.39 7.65
C LEU A 33 6.62 3.55 7.65
N GLU A 34 7.02 4.69 8.24
CA GLU A 34 6.23 5.90 8.23
C GLU A 34 6.00 6.41 6.80
N ILE A 35 4.73 6.55 6.43
CA ILE A 35 4.34 7.10 5.12
C ILE A 35 4.31 8.62 5.27
N PRO A 36 5.14 9.39 4.53
CA PRO A 36 5.01 10.83 4.52
C PRO A 36 3.62 11.19 3.97
N SER A 37 2.85 11.96 4.76
CA SER A 37 1.51 12.39 4.40
C SER A 37 1.57 13.16 3.07
N GLY A 38 0.98 12.58 2.03
CA GLY A 38 0.97 13.18 0.71
C GLY A 38 0.04 14.39 0.69
N GLU A 39 0.57 15.59 0.46
CA GLU A 39 -0.24 16.80 0.30
C GLU A 39 -1.33 16.64 -0.77
N THR A 40 -2.58 16.83 -0.35
CA THR A 40 -3.75 16.84 -1.22
C THR A 40 -3.83 18.19 -1.93
N LYS A 41 -3.37 18.27 -3.18
CA LYS A 41 -3.58 19.46 -4.00
C LYS A 41 -5.08 19.68 -4.27
N PRO A 42 -5.55 20.95 -4.33
CA PRO A 42 -6.94 21.27 -4.63
C PRO A 42 -7.37 20.63 -5.96
N THR A 43 -8.59 20.10 -5.97
CA THR A 43 -9.09 19.27 -7.05
C THR A 43 -9.62 20.14 -8.21
N PRO A 44 -9.05 20.04 -9.43
CA PRO A 44 -9.65 20.66 -10.61
C PRO A 44 -11.02 20.05 -10.95
N ASN A 45 -11.81 20.72 -11.79
CA ASN A 45 -13.15 20.26 -12.13
C ASN A 45 -13.13 19.12 -13.16
N TYR A 46 -13.03 17.87 -12.68
CA TYR A 46 -13.12 16.64 -13.49
C TYR A 46 -14.44 15.90 -13.33
N SER A 47 -14.68 14.95 -14.23
CA SER A 47 -15.87 14.07 -14.26
C SER A 47 -16.18 13.44 -12.90
N PHE A 48 -17.46 13.24 -12.63
CA PHE A 48 -17.97 12.53 -11.45
C PHE A 48 -17.27 11.19 -11.22
N LEU A 49 -16.93 10.45 -12.28
CA LEU A 49 -16.23 9.16 -12.16
C LEU A 49 -14.82 9.32 -11.58
N VAL A 50 -14.11 10.39 -11.94
CA VAL A 50 -12.78 10.67 -11.39
C VAL A 50 -12.89 11.08 -9.92
N LYS A 51 -13.95 11.81 -9.52
CA LYS A 51 -14.22 12.13 -8.12
C LYS A 51 -14.55 10.88 -7.30
N ALA A 52 -15.37 9.98 -7.85
CA ALA A 52 -15.70 8.71 -7.20
C ALA A 52 -14.44 7.85 -7.02
N PHE A 53 -13.61 7.73 -8.07
CA PHE A 53 -12.34 7.02 -8.00
C PHE A 53 -11.38 7.65 -6.99
N GLU A 54 -11.29 8.97 -6.92
CA GLU A 54 -10.47 9.66 -5.93
C GLU A 54 -10.85 9.29 -4.49
N LYS A 55 -12.15 9.15 -4.19
CA LYS A 55 -12.60 8.67 -2.88
C LYS A 55 -12.16 7.24 -2.61
N VAL A 56 -12.23 6.35 -3.61
CA VAL A 56 -11.72 4.98 -3.52
C VAL A 56 -10.20 4.99 -3.30
N TYR A 57 -9.46 5.82 -4.03
CA TYR A 57 -8.02 6.00 -3.88
C TYR A 57 -7.66 6.46 -2.45
N LEU A 58 -8.39 7.44 -1.90
CA LEU A 58 -8.15 7.93 -0.54
C LEU A 58 -8.48 6.86 0.51
N PHE A 59 -9.54 6.08 0.31
CA PHE A 59 -9.85 4.94 1.18
C PHE A 59 -8.72 3.90 1.15
N HIS A 60 -8.28 3.52 -0.05
CA HIS A 60 -7.15 2.60 -0.22
C HIS A 60 -5.88 3.15 0.43
N GLN A 61 -5.53 4.42 0.19
CA GLN A 61 -4.28 4.99 0.70
C GLN A 61 -4.28 5.20 2.22
N ASN A 62 -5.41 5.58 2.83
CA ASN A 62 -5.47 5.86 4.26
C ASN A 62 -5.75 4.61 5.12
N ILE A 63 -6.39 3.57 4.56
CA ILE A 63 -6.86 2.43 5.34
C ILE A 63 -6.15 1.13 4.95
N ILE A 64 -5.98 0.86 3.65
CA ILE A 64 -5.40 -0.42 3.18
C ILE A 64 -3.88 -0.31 3.08
N SER A 65 -3.39 0.69 2.35
CA SER A 65 -1.96 0.88 2.06
C SER A 65 -1.05 0.99 3.28
N PRO A 66 -1.46 1.55 4.44
CA PRO A 66 -0.60 1.59 5.61
C PRO A 66 -0.32 0.20 6.20
N VAL A 67 -1.24 -0.74 6.05
CA VAL A 67 -1.06 -2.13 6.51
C VAL A 67 -0.05 -2.87 5.64
N ASP A 68 -0.02 -2.58 4.33
CA ASP A 68 0.92 -3.19 3.38
C ASP A 68 2.32 -2.55 3.35
N GLY A 69 2.43 -1.30 3.79
CA GLY A 69 3.67 -0.53 3.71
C GLY A 69 4.02 -0.03 2.29
N PRO A 70 5.09 0.77 2.15
CA PRO A 70 5.48 1.40 0.88
C PRO A 70 6.25 0.44 -0.04
N ARG A 71 5.54 -0.33 -0.89
CA ARG A 71 6.16 -1.33 -1.78
C ARG A 71 6.50 -0.89 -3.21
N SER A 72 5.96 0.24 -3.68
CA SER A 72 6.10 0.63 -5.09
C SER A 72 7.54 1.01 -5.47
N HIS A 73 8.05 0.44 -6.56
CA HIS A 73 9.36 0.74 -7.16
C HIS A 73 9.35 2.03 -7.99
N PHE A 74 8.16 2.53 -8.31
CA PHE A 74 7.95 3.73 -9.09
C PHE A 74 7.74 4.98 -8.24
N ARG A 75 8.14 6.13 -8.78
CA ARG A 75 7.80 7.46 -8.26
C ARG A 75 7.22 8.34 -9.39
N PRO A 76 6.00 8.91 -9.23
CA PRO A 76 5.05 8.66 -8.14
C PRO A 76 4.65 7.16 -8.05
N THR A 77 4.15 6.74 -6.88
CA THR A 77 3.65 5.37 -6.68
C THR A 77 2.58 5.02 -7.71
N SER A 78 2.44 3.76 -8.10
CA SER A 78 1.50 3.37 -9.19
C SER A 78 0.05 3.76 -8.92
N SER A 79 -0.42 3.65 -7.67
CA SER A 79 -1.75 4.12 -7.26
C SER A 79 -1.90 5.64 -7.43
N ARG A 80 -0.86 6.42 -7.06
CA ARG A 80 -0.85 7.88 -7.24
C ARG A 80 -0.73 8.26 -8.72
N TYR A 81 0.04 7.53 -9.50
CA TYR A 81 0.11 7.68 -10.95
C TYR A 81 -1.26 7.50 -11.58
N MET A 82 -2.00 6.44 -11.23
CA MET A 82 -3.35 6.20 -11.75
C MET A 82 -4.30 7.36 -11.44
N LEU A 83 -4.30 7.88 -10.20
CA LEU A 83 -5.09 9.07 -9.86
C LEU A 83 -4.70 10.29 -10.71
N LEU A 84 -3.39 10.56 -10.84
CA LEU A 84 -2.89 11.69 -11.62
C LEU A 84 -3.22 11.55 -13.11
N ALA A 85 -3.09 10.35 -13.67
CA ALA A 85 -3.44 10.04 -15.05
C ALA A 85 -4.94 10.22 -15.29
N MET A 86 -5.81 9.79 -14.36
CA MET A 86 -7.25 10.02 -14.46
C MET A 86 -7.63 11.50 -14.38
N ARG A 87 -6.96 12.26 -13.50
CA ARG A 87 -7.16 13.72 -13.40
C ARG A 87 -6.72 14.44 -14.68
N LYS A 88 -5.67 13.96 -15.36
CA LYS A 88 -5.09 14.57 -16.56
C LYS A 88 -5.81 14.14 -17.86
N HIS A 89 -6.18 12.88 -17.97
CA HIS A 89 -6.65 12.26 -19.23
C HIS A 89 -8.09 11.76 -19.16
N GLY A 90 -8.78 11.89 -18.02
CA GLY A 90 -10.11 11.34 -17.78
C GLY A 90 -10.07 9.89 -17.29
N PHE A 91 -11.22 9.41 -16.82
CA PHE A 91 -11.34 8.12 -16.13
C PHE A 91 -10.82 6.94 -16.96
N ILE A 92 -11.33 6.75 -18.18
CA ILE A 92 -11.02 5.55 -18.99
C ILE A 92 -9.53 5.50 -19.36
N LYS A 93 -8.99 6.56 -19.97
CA LYS A 93 -7.59 6.59 -20.38
C LYS A 93 -6.65 6.53 -19.18
N GLY A 94 -6.97 7.26 -18.10
CA GLY A 94 -6.18 7.20 -16.87
C GLY A 94 -6.20 5.84 -16.19
N TYR A 95 -7.35 5.15 -16.19
CA TYR A 95 -7.48 3.79 -15.69
C TYR A 95 -6.59 2.82 -16.46
N LEU A 96 -6.69 2.82 -17.79
CA LEU A 96 -5.87 1.95 -18.65
C LEU A 96 -4.37 2.22 -18.48
N MET A 97 -3.96 3.48 -18.39
CA MET A 97 -2.57 3.84 -18.10
C MET A 97 -2.11 3.33 -16.73
N GLY A 98 -2.98 3.40 -15.71
CA GLY A 98 -2.70 2.86 -14.38
C GLY A 98 -2.54 1.34 -14.40
N CYS A 99 -3.46 0.63 -15.05
CA CYS A 99 -3.40 -0.83 -15.22
C CYS A 99 -2.13 -1.27 -15.98
N ASP A 100 -1.80 -0.59 -17.08
CA ASP A 100 -0.57 -0.84 -17.84
C ASP A 100 0.68 -0.71 -16.97
N ARG A 101 0.75 0.34 -16.14
CA ARG A 101 1.87 0.52 -15.21
C ARG A 101 1.95 -0.59 -14.17
N LEU A 102 0.82 -1.03 -13.62
CA LEU A 102 0.79 -2.14 -12.65
C LEU A 102 1.33 -3.44 -13.27
N LEU A 103 1.04 -3.71 -14.54
CA LEU A 103 1.59 -4.87 -15.26
C LEU A 103 3.12 -4.78 -15.43
N ARG A 104 3.67 -3.57 -15.44
CA ARG A 104 5.12 -3.29 -15.52
C ARG A 104 5.77 -3.19 -14.14
N GLU A 105 5.03 -3.30 -13.04
CA GLU A 105 5.55 -3.16 -11.68
C GLU A 105 6.18 -4.47 -11.21
N ASN A 106 7.47 -4.60 -11.51
CA ASN A 106 8.34 -5.67 -11.04
C ASN A 106 9.75 -5.12 -10.74
N ASP A 107 10.58 -5.97 -10.15
CA ASP A 107 11.99 -5.72 -9.82
C ASP A 107 12.94 -5.91 -11.02
N GLY A 108 12.41 -6.28 -12.19
CA GLY A 108 13.18 -6.49 -13.41
C GLY A 108 13.79 -5.20 -13.97
N GLU A 109 14.85 -5.37 -14.78
CA GLU A 109 15.53 -4.27 -15.47
C GLU A 109 14.68 -3.72 -16.62
N TRP A 110 13.80 -2.78 -16.29
CA TRP A 110 13.15 -1.95 -17.30
C TRP A 110 13.94 -0.67 -17.55
N VAL A 111 13.96 -0.21 -18.80
CA VAL A 111 14.61 1.03 -19.21
C VAL A 111 13.74 2.24 -18.80
N TYR A 112 13.74 2.56 -17.50
CA TYR A 112 13.17 3.82 -16.99
C TYR A 112 14.27 4.79 -16.61
N ARG A 113 13.95 6.08 -16.67
CA ARG A 113 14.73 7.10 -15.96
C ARG A 113 14.67 6.77 -14.47
N THR A 114 15.78 6.83 -13.77
CA THR A 114 15.81 6.64 -12.32
C THR A 114 15.94 7.98 -11.59
N LYS A 115 15.45 8.02 -10.35
CA LYS A 115 15.62 9.15 -9.43
C LYS A 115 15.93 8.65 -8.04
N GLU A 116 16.98 9.19 -7.43
CA GLU A 116 17.34 8.91 -6.05
C GLU A 116 16.50 9.78 -5.11
N ILE A 117 15.87 9.15 -4.12
CA ILE A 117 15.09 9.81 -3.07
C ILE A 117 15.45 9.12 -1.75
N ASN A 118 16.02 9.87 -0.80
CA ASN A 118 16.44 9.36 0.51
C ASN A 118 17.38 8.13 0.43
N GLY A 119 18.37 8.16 -0.47
CA GLY A 119 19.34 7.07 -0.64
C GLY A 119 18.79 5.79 -1.31
N LYS A 120 17.52 5.78 -1.75
CA LYS A 120 16.92 4.70 -2.52
C LYS A 120 16.63 5.16 -3.95
N VAL A 121 17.02 4.33 -4.92
CA VAL A 121 16.78 4.57 -6.34
C VAL A 121 15.37 4.09 -6.72
N TYR A 122 14.61 4.95 -7.38
CA TYR A 122 13.26 4.65 -7.87
C TYR A 122 13.15 4.85 -9.38
N GLN A 123 12.27 4.09 -10.02
CA GLN A 123 11.90 4.29 -11.41
C GLN A 123 11.00 5.55 -11.51
N TRP A 124 11.38 6.51 -12.35
CA TRP A 124 10.72 7.80 -12.51
C TRP A 124 9.86 7.84 -13.77
N ASP A 125 8.55 7.86 -13.59
CA ASP A 125 7.57 7.85 -14.68
C ASP A 125 6.31 8.65 -14.27
N PRO A 126 6.28 9.99 -14.44
CA PRO A 126 5.11 10.81 -14.17
C PRO A 126 4.14 10.85 -15.37
N PRO A 127 2.82 10.98 -15.14
CA PRO A 127 1.80 10.98 -16.21
C PRO A 127 1.69 12.27 -17.00
#